data_AF-A0A937XYH7-F1
#
_entry.id   AF-A0A937XYH7-F1
#
_cell.length_a   1.000
_cell.length_b   1.000
_cell.length_c   1.000
_cell.angle_alpha   90.00
_cell.angle_beta   90.00
_cell.angle_gamma   90.00
#
_symmetry.space_group_name_H-M   'P 1'
#
loop_
_entity.id
_entity.type
_entity.pdbx_description
1 polymer ?
#
loop_
_entity_poly.entity_id
_entity_poly.type
_entity_poly.pdbx_seq_one_letter_code
_entity_poly.pdbx_strand_id
1 'polypeptide(L)'
;MRKAERKVPVQAVSDPGARRDGWAVLDLAGCPCCTARVELQVALVRLLRAGPPEGVLLVVPDREHLPALARALRERPLADYVELVRA
;
A
#
# COMPACT_ATOMS: atom_id res chain seq x y z
N MET A 1 -4.14 -5.86 25.91
CA MET A 1 -4.36 -7.00 25.00
C MET A 1 -3.86 -6.61 23.61
N ARG A 2 -2.65 -7.01 23.19
CA ARG A 2 -2.21 -6.77 21.80
C ARG A 2 -2.75 -7.93 20.95
N LYS A 3 -3.89 -7.72 20.29
CA LYS A 3 -4.32 -8.58 19.18
C LYS A 3 -3.13 -8.73 18.24
N ALA A 4 -2.85 -9.92 17.75
CA ALA A 4 -1.97 -10.07 16.60
C ALA A 4 -2.56 -9.20 15.47
N GLU A 5 -1.99 -8.02 15.25
CA GLU A 5 -2.42 -7.11 14.20
C GLU A 5 -2.04 -7.79 12.88
N ARG A 6 -2.99 -8.51 12.29
CA ARG A 6 -2.82 -9.13 10.99
C ARG A 6 -2.45 -8.03 10.02
N LYS A 7 -1.23 -8.08 9.48
CA LYS A 7 -0.79 -7.15 8.45
C LYS A 7 -1.69 -7.29 7.23
N VAL A 8 -2.04 -6.15 6.63
CA VAL A 8 -2.83 -6.16 5.40
C VAL A 8 -1.90 -6.39 4.22
N PRO A 9 -2.19 -7.38 3.35
CA PRO A 9 -1.37 -7.65 2.19
C PRO A 9 -1.48 -6.48 1.20
N VAL A 10 -0.33 -6.03 0.71
CA VAL A 10 -0.20 -4.97 -0.27
C VAL A 10 0.43 -5.53 -1.53
N GLN A 11 -0.14 -5.21 -2.68
CA GLN A 11 0.45 -5.46 -3.98
C GLN A 11 0.66 -4.12 -4.69
N ALA A 12 1.88 -3.88 -5.17
CA ALA A 12 2.18 -2.73 -6.02
C ALA A 12 2.13 -3.13 -7.49
N VAL A 13 1.48 -2.32 -8.33
CA VAL A 13 1.39 -2.52 -9.78
C VAL A 13 1.45 -1.18 -10.50
N SER A 14 1.87 -1.21 -11.76
CA SER A 14 1.71 -0.07 -12.68
C SER A 14 0.43 -0.17 -13.53
N ASP A 15 -0.17 -1.36 -13.58
CA ASP A 15 -1.37 -1.62 -14.38
C ASP A 15 -2.62 -1.61 -13.47
N PRO A 16 -3.52 -0.62 -13.59
CA PRO A 16 -4.74 -0.55 -12.80
C PRO A 16 -5.73 -1.68 -13.12
N GLY A 17 -5.52 -2.45 -14.19
CA GLY A 17 -6.33 -3.62 -14.55
C GLY A 17 -6.15 -4.82 -13.61
N ALA A 18 -5.13 -4.82 -12.75
CA ALA A 18 -4.84 -5.91 -11.82
C ALA A 18 -5.75 -5.95 -10.56
N ARG A 19 -6.98 -5.40 -10.63
CA ARG A 19 -7.93 -5.36 -9.50
C ARG A 19 -8.30 -6.78 -9.06
N ARG A 20 -8.58 -6.91 -7.77
CA ARG A 20 -9.05 -8.14 -7.12
C ARG A 20 -10.30 -7.83 -6.32
N ASP A 21 -11.26 -8.74 -6.32
CA ASP A 21 -12.45 -8.59 -5.49
C ASP A 21 -12.07 -8.53 -4.00
N GLY A 22 -12.73 -7.67 -3.25
CA GLY A 22 -12.43 -7.44 -1.83
C GLY A 22 -11.16 -6.62 -1.53
N TRP A 23 -10.35 -6.30 -2.55
CA TRP A 23 -9.17 -5.45 -2.40
C TRP A 23 -9.51 -3.98 -2.59
N ALA A 24 -9.00 -3.14 -1.71
CA ALA A 24 -9.05 -1.70 -1.89
C ALA A 24 -8.00 -1.26 -2.92
N VAL A 25 -8.34 -0.28 -3.75
CA VAL A 25 -7.40 0.31 -4.72
C VAL A 25 -7.00 1.70 -4.24
N LEU A 26 -5.70 1.94 -4.12
CA LEU A 26 -5.14 3.28 -3.91
C LEU A 26 -4.32 3.66 -5.14
N ASP A 27 -4.78 4.70 -5.84
CA ASP A 27 -4.10 5.27 -6.99
C ASP A 27 -3.18 6.39 -6.51
N LEU A 28 -1.88 6.22 -6.73
CA LEU A 28 -0.88 7.20 -6.33
C LEU A 28 -0.62 8.14 -7.51
N ALA A 29 -1.11 9.37 -7.40
CA ALA A 29 -0.92 10.39 -8.44
C ALA A 29 0.55 10.84 -8.62
N GLY A 30 1.48 10.40 -7.77
CA GLY A 30 2.90 10.79 -7.81
C GLY A 30 3.84 9.74 -7.22
N CYS A 31 5.16 9.97 -7.35
CA CYS A 31 6.14 8.98 -6.89
C CYS A 31 6.02 8.73 -5.38
N PRO A 32 5.76 7.49 -4.93
CA PRO A 32 5.78 7.13 -3.51
C PRO A 32 7.16 7.30 -2.84
N CYS A 33 8.20 7.56 -3.64
CA CYS A 33 9.54 7.93 -3.19
C CYS A 33 9.68 9.40 -2.77
N CYS A 34 8.71 10.26 -3.12
CA CYS A 34 8.71 11.70 -2.87
C CYS A 34 7.60 12.07 -1.87
N THR A 35 7.00 13.26 -2.00
CA THR A 35 5.92 13.79 -1.13
C THR A 35 4.72 12.83 -1.01
N ALA A 36 4.47 12.00 -2.02
CA ALA A 36 3.40 11.01 -2.01
C ALA A 36 3.58 9.91 -0.94
N ARG A 37 4.75 9.80 -0.28
CA ARG A 37 4.94 8.89 0.87
C ARG A 37 4.03 9.24 2.04
N VAL A 38 3.89 10.53 2.37
CA VAL A 38 3.03 10.97 3.48
C VAL A 38 1.57 10.77 3.11
N GLU A 39 1.19 11.08 1.87
CA GLU A 39 -0.16 10.84 1.34
C GLU A 39 -0.52 9.34 1.38
N LEU A 40 0.40 8.46 0.95
CA LEU A 40 0.25 7.01 1.03
C LEU A 40 0.04 6.54 2.48
N GLN A 41 0.83 7.06 3.43
CA GLN A 41 0.67 6.73 4.85
C GLN A 41 -0.70 7.16 5.37
N VAL A 42 -1.12 8.37 5.08
CA VAL A 42 -2.43 8.91 5.50
C VAL A 42 -3.56 8.09 4.87
N ALA A 43 -3.48 7.78 3.58
CA ALA A 43 -4.48 6.99 2.86
C ALA A 43 -4.58 5.57 3.41
N LEU A 44 -3.46 4.88 3.62
CA LEU A 44 -3.43 3.54 4.22
C LEU A 44 -4.00 3.56 5.64
N VAL A 45 -3.58 4.49 6.49
CA VAL A 45 -4.10 4.58 7.87
C VAL A 45 -5.61 4.83 7.89
N ARG A 46 -6.12 5.72 7.03
CA ARG A 46 -7.56 5.98 6.91
C ARG A 46 -8.32 4.73 6.46
N LEU A 47 -7.80 4.04 5.45
CA LEU A 47 -8.40 2.81 4.93
C LEU A 47 -8.45 1.71 6.01
N LEU A 48 -7.34 1.47 6.70
CA LEU A 48 -7.25 0.47 7.77
C LEU A 48 -8.17 0.79 8.95
N ARG A 49 -8.37 2.07 9.27
CA ARG A 49 -9.27 2.51 10.34
C ARG A 49 -10.75 2.42 9.96
N ALA A 50 -11.11 2.65 8.70
CA ALA A 50 -12.50 2.54 8.23
C ALA A 50 -12.99 1.09 8.24
N GLY A 51 -12.06 0.14 8.06
CA GLY A 51 -12.30 -1.30 8.10
C GLY A 51 -11.21 -1.98 7.28
N PRO A 52 -10.39 -2.88 7.86
CA PRO A 52 -9.26 -3.44 7.14
C PRO A 52 -9.75 -4.28 5.95
N PRO A 53 -9.38 -3.91 4.71
CA PRO A 53 -9.76 -4.69 3.53
C PRO A 53 -9.02 -6.03 3.53
N GLU A 54 -9.43 -6.93 2.63
CA GLU A 54 -8.73 -8.20 2.44
C GLU A 54 -7.31 -8.00 1.90
N GLY A 55 -7.09 -6.91 1.16
CA GLY A 55 -5.79 -6.45 0.69
C GLY A 55 -5.86 -5.07 0.06
N VAL A 56 -4.70 -4.52 -0.28
CA VAL A 56 -4.58 -3.21 -0.94
C VAL A 56 -3.78 -3.34 -2.22
N LEU A 57 -4.35 -2.88 -3.33
CA LEU A 57 -3.66 -2.69 -4.59
C LEU A 57 -3.18 -1.24 -4.66
N LEU A 58 -1.87 -1.04 -4.65
CA LEU A 58 -1.24 0.26 -4.90
C LEU A 58 -0.94 0.37 -6.39
N VAL A 59 -1.59 1.32 -7.05
CA VAL A 59 -1.31 1.65 -8.45
C VAL A 59 -0.33 2.81 -8.46
N VAL A 60 0.80 2.62 -9.14
CA VAL A 60 1.78 3.68 -9.43
C VAL A 60 1.72 4.06 -10.90
N PRO A 61 2.03 5.32 -11.26
CA PRO A 61 1.92 5.76 -12.65
C PRO A 61 2.93 5.04 -13.54
N ASP A 62 4.12 4.74 -13.01
CA ASP A 62 5.21 4.12 -13.76
C ASP A 62 5.89 2.98 -12.99
N ARG A 63 6.35 1.98 -13.73
CA ARG A 63 7.06 0.80 -13.18
C ARG A 63 8.35 1.16 -12.45
N GLU A 64 9.00 2.26 -12.85
CA GLU A 64 10.23 2.75 -12.23
C GLU A 64 10.05 3.11 -10.75
N HIS A 65 8.81 3.34 -10.31
CA HIS A 65 8.51 3.66 -8.91
C HIS A 65 8.33 2.42 -8.02
N LEU A 66 8.14 1.23 -8.60
CA LEU A 66 7.88 0.00 -7.85
C LEU A 66 9.01 -0.36 -6.86
N PRO A 67 10.31 -0.26 -7.21
CA PRO A 67 11.39 -0.56 -6.26
C PRO A 67 11.41 0.40 -5.06
N ALA A 68 11.21 1.69 -5.30
CA ALA A 68 11.21 2.70 -4.25
C ALA A 68 9.98 2.58 -3.34
N LEU A 69 8.81 2.26 -3.91
CA LEU A 69 7.61 1.94 -3.15
C LEU A 69 7.81 0.68 -2.29
N ALA A 70 8.35 -0.38 -2.87
CA ALA A 70 8.62 -1.63 -2.16
C ALA A 70 9.55 -1.41 -0.96
N ARG A 71 10.55 -0.55 -1.12
CA ARG A 71 11.40 -0.11 0.01
C ARG A 71 10.60 0.65 1.06
N ALA A 72 9.81 1.65 0.66
CA ALA A 72 9.03 2.46 1.59
C ALA A 72 8.03 1.63 2.42
N LEU A 73 7.39 0.62 1.83
CA LEU A 73 6.45 -0.28 2.52
C LEU A 73 7.13 -1.17 3.56
N ARG A 74 8.42 -1.47 3.39
CA ARG A 74 9.23 -2.25 4.34
C ARG A 74 9.84 -1.39 5.45
N GLU A 75 9.72 -0.06 5.36
CA GLU A 75 10.17 0.86 6.39
C GLU A 75 9.06 1.16 7.40
N ARG A 76 9.44 1.43 8.65
CA ARG A 76 8.49 1.89 9.66
C ARG A 76 7.95 3.30 9.32
N PRO A 77 6.70 3.61 9.71
CA PRO A 77 5.77 2.74 10.44
C PRO A 77 4.97 1.77 9.56
N LEU A 78 5.05 1.86 8.23
CA LEU A 78 4.21 1.07 7.32
C LEU A 78 4.40 -0.43 7.50
N ALA A 79 5.65 -0.87 7.69
CA ALA A 79 5.98 -2.27 7.90
C ALA A 79 5.29 -2.93 9.12
N ASP A 80 4.78 -2.13 10.07
CA ASP A 80 4.05 -2.65 11.23
C ASP A 80 2.58 -3.00 10.88
N TYR A 81 2.03 -2.41 9.80
CA TYR A 81 0.62 -2.54 9.42
C TYR A 81 0.39 -3.29 8.10
N VAL A 82 1.35 -3.25 7.18
CA VAL A 82 1.22 -3.84 5.85
C VAL A 82 2.33 -4.82 5.56
N GLU A 83 2.03 -5.76 4.67
CA GLU A 83 2.98 -6.73 4.15
C GLU A 83 2.98 -6.69 2.63
N LEU A 84 4.12 -6.39 2.02
CA LEU A 84 4.26 -6.43 0.56
C LEU A 84 4.29 -7.87 0.09
N VAL A 85 3.22 -8.32 -0.58
CA VAL A 85 3.12 -9.68 -1.12
C VAL A 85 3.61 -9.79 -2.57
N ARG A 86 3.59 -8.67 -3.32
CA ARG A 86 4.09 -8.58 -4.69
C ARG A 86 4.36 -7.12 -5.09
N ALA A 87 5.44 -6.88 -5.82
CA ALA A 87 5.78 -5.60 -6.45
C ALA A 87 6.13 -5.82 -7.92
#